data_AF-A0A7S2KRX3-F1
#
_entry.id   AF-A0A7S2KRX3-F1
#
_cell.length_a   1.000
_cell.length_b   1.000
_cell.length_c   1.000
_cell.angle_alpha   90.00
_cell.angle_beta   90.00
_cell.angle_gamma   90.00
#
_symmetry.space_group_name_H-M   'P 1'
#
loop_
_entity.id
_entity.type
_entity.pdbx_description
1 polymer ?
#
loop_
_entity_poly.entity_id
_entity_poly.type
_entity_poly.pdbx_seq_one_letter_code
_entity_poly.pdbx_strand_id
1 'polypeptide(L)'
;GIPLHSDGNNMWLTCQMGLKVPSGEKAHIRVGPETRHWEEGKCLLYDTTYEHETFNASEDEERIVLHVDFFNTLAMTPMEIEIVEYVYEMREKFLKAENRYTKRA
;
A
#
# COMPACT_ATOMS: atom_id res chain seq x y z
N GLY A 1 3.12 5.62 13.36
CA GLY A 1 3.04 5.35 11.90
C GLY A 1 4.12 4.37 11.52
N ILE A 2 4.42 4.25 10.23
CA ILE A 2 5.44 3.35 9.69
C ILE A 2 6.70 4.17 9.38
N PRO A 3 7.89 3.77 9.88
CA PRO A 3 9.16 4.47 9.62
C PRO A 3 9.54 4.55 8.15
N LEU A 4 10.54 5.37 7.80
CA LEU A 4 11.06 5.53 6.43
C LEU A 4 11.52 4.20 5.83
N HIS A 5 10.94 3.84 4.67
CA HIS A 5 11.24 2.63 3.91
C HIS A 5 10.88 2.79 2.43
N SER A 6 11.21 1.79 1.63
CA SER A 6 10.75 1.59 0.26
C SER A 6 10.41 0.11 0.06
N ASP A 7 9.39 -0.18 -0.75
CA ASP A 7 8.91 -1.55 -1.01
C ASP A 7 9.71 -2.28 -2.10
N GLY A 8 10.65 -1.59 -2.74
CA GLY A 8 11.69 -2.18 -3.59
C GLY A 8 11.23 -2.80 -4.91
N ASN A 9 9.96 -2.60 -5.33
CA ASN A 9 9.49 -3.06 -6.63
C ASN A 9 8.39 -2.14 -7.19
N ASN A 10 8.43 -1.84 -8.49
CA ASN A 10 7.44 -0.97 -9.17
C ASN A 10 6.39 -1.76 -9.96
N MET A 11 6.12 -3.00 -9.53
CA MET A 11 5.06 -3.81 -10.14
C MET A 11 3.68 -3.38 -9.66
N TRP A 12 3.62 -2.74 -8.50
CA TRP A 12 2.40 -2.28 -7.87
C TRP A 12 2.43 -0.75 -7.77
N LEU A 13 1.27 -0.13 -7.99
CA LEU A 13 0.98 1.20 -7.48
C LEU A 13 0.02 1.07 -6.30
N THR A 14 0.18 1.96 -5.32
CA THR A 14 -0.59 1.93 -4.09
C THR A 14 -1.56 3.09 -4.04
N CYS A 15 -2.83 2.79 -3.81
CA CYS A 15 -3.87 3.76 -3.50
C CYS A 15 -4.34 3.58 -2.06
N GLN A 16 -4.41 4.67 -1.31
CA GLN A 16 -4.98 4.71 0.03
C GLN A 16 -6.16 5.69 0.09
N MET A 17 -7.35 5.18 0.40
CA MET A 17 -8.54 6.02 0.63
C MET A 17 -8.77 6.24 2.12
N GLY A 18 -8.93 7.50 2.54
CA GLY A 18 -9.29 7.81 3.92
C GLY A 18 -10.71 7.32 4.25
N LEU A 19 -10.86 6.44 5.23
CA LEU A 19 -12.17 5.99 5.73
C LEU A 19 -12.57 6.71 7.02
N LYS A 20 -11.57 6.93 7.88
CA LYS A 20 -11.65 7.73 9.10
C LYS A 20 -10.30 8.40 9.28
N VAL A 21 -10.27 9.73 9.37
CA VAL A 21 -9.00 10.47 9.47
C VAL A 21 -9.06 11.41 10.66
N PRO A 22 -8.03 11.42 11.53
CA PRO A 22 -7.96 12.38 12.63
C PRO A 22 -8.07 13.81 12.16
N SER A 23 -8.71 14.65 12.97
CA SER A 23 -8.79 16.09 12.70
C SER A 23 -7.40 16.76 12.64
N GLY A 24 -7.27 17.79 11.79
CA GLY A 24 -6.03 18.53 11.58
C GLY A 24 -4.93 17.74 10.87
N GLU A 25 -3.68 18.16 11.04
CA GLU A 25 -2.50 17.56 10.38
C GLU A 25 -1.84 16.44 11.21
N LYS A 26 -2.62 15.78 12.07
CA LYS A 26 -2.14 14.75 13.00
C LYS A 26 -1.85 13.40 12.32
N ALA A 27 -2.23 13.21 11.07
CA ALA A 27 -1.90 12.04 10.28
C ALA A 27 -1.48 12.44 8.86
N HIS A 28 -0.26 12.07 8.46
CA HIS A 28 0.24 12.34 7.12
C HIS A 28 1.14 11.23 6.59
N ILE A 29 1.32 11.20 5.27
CA ILE A 29 2.32 10.42 4.56
C ILE A 29 3.32 11.37 3.93
N ARG A 30 4.60 11.02 4.01
CA ARG A 30 5.66 11.68 3.24
C ARG A 30 6.19 10.68 2.22
N VAL A 31 6.20 11.08 0.95
CA VAL A 31 6.72 10.28 -0.18
C VAL A 31 7.77 11.14 -0.88
N GLY A 32 9.03 10.73 -0.79
CA GLY A 32 10.16 11.56 -1.22
C GLY A 32 10.12 12.95 -0.53
N PRO A 33 10.09 14.05 -1.31
CA PRO A 33 10.03 15.41 -0.77
C PRO A 33 8.60 15.90 -0.46
N GLU A 34 7.57 15.14 -0.81
CA GLU A 34 6.18 15.59 -0.70
C GLU A 34 5.49 15.02 0.53
N THR A 35 4.97 15.90 1.38
CA THR A 35 4.03 15.52 2.45
C THR A 35 2.59 15.73 1.99
N ARG A 36 1.73 14.75 2.26
CA ARG A 36 0.30 14.78 1.98
C ARG A 36 -0.49 14.26 3.18
N HIS A 37 -1.72 14.72 3.30
CA HIS A 37 -2.64 14.34 4.37
C HIS A 37 -3.76 13.48 3.77
N TRP A 38 -4.26 12.51 4.54
CA TRP A 38 -5.48 11.81 4.13
C TRP A 38 -6.68 12.72 4.35
N GLU A 39 -7.70 12.53 3.53
CA GLU A 39 -9.02 13.14 3.70
C GLU A 39 -10.07 12.03 3.56
N GLU A 40 -11.13 12.09 4.36
CA GLU A 40 -12.20 11.10 4.29
C GLU A 40 -12.87 11.09 2.90
N GLY A 41 -13.00 9.91 2.31
CA GLY A 41 -13.54 9.71 0.97
C GLY A 41 -12.63 10.15 -0.17
N LYS A 42 -11.37 10.55 0.11
CA LYS A 42 -10.37 10.90 -0.92
C LYS A 42 -9.28 9.85 -0.98
N CYS A 43 -8.73 9.70 -2.18
CA CYS A 43 -7.63 8.78 -2.47
C CYS A 43 -6.31 9.53 -2.57
N LEU A 44 -5.28 8.98 -1.95
CA LEU A 44 -3.88 9.26 -2.25
C LEU A 44 -3.34 8.10 -3.11
N LEU A 45 -2.77 8.42 -4.26
CA LEU A 45 -2.09 7.46 -5.14
C LEU A 45 -0.60 7.81 -5.15
N TYR A 46 0.24 6.83 -4.88
CA TYR A 46 1.69 7.02 -4.87
C TYR A 46 2.42 5.72 -5.22
N ASP A 47 3.67 5.89 -5.64
CA ASP A 47 4.60 4.81 -5.97
C ASP A 47 5.45 4.50 -4.73
N THR A 48 5.34 3.30 -4.18
CA THR A 48 6.04 2.87 -2.96
C THR A 48 7.53 2.53 -3.19
N THR A 49 8.02 2.62 -4.44
CA THR A 49 9.47 2.54 -4.71
C THR A 49 10.22 3.76 -4.22
N TYR A 50 9.55 4.92 -4.13
CA TYR A 50 10.10 6.10 -3.47
C TYR A 50 10.14 5.88 -1.95
N GLU A 51 11.18 6.39 -1.30
CA GLU A 51 11.24 6.38 0.16
C GLU A 51 10.03 7.10 0.74
N HIS A 52 9.34 6.43 1.65
CA HIS A 52 8.13 6.95 2.25
C HIS A 52 7.99 6.54 3.72
N GLU A 53 7.28 7.36 4.47
CA GLU A 53 6.96 7.14 5.88
C GLU A 53 5.56 7.68 6.20
N THR A 54 4.95 7.14 7.25
CA THR A 54 3.65 7.62 7.73
C THR A 54 3.74 8.05 9.19
N PHE A 55 3.04 9.11 9.53
CA PHE A 55 2.95 9.64 10.88
C PHE A 55 1.50 9.60 11.35
N ASN A 56 1.31 9.19 12.61
CA ASN A 56 0.02 9.20 13.31
C ASN A 56 0.31 9.76 14.70
N ALA A 57 -0.09 11.00 14.95
CA ALA A 57 0.20 11.76 16.17
C ALA A 57 -1.04 12.03 17.02
N SER A 58 -2.24 11.60 16.59
CA SER A 58 -3.43 11.73 17.42
C SER A 58 -3.41 10.72 18.57
N GLU A 59 -3.76 11.18 19.77
CA GLU A 59 -3.79 10.36 20.98
C GLU A 59 -5.13 9.60 21.12
N ASP A 60 -6.20 10.15 20.55
CA ASP A 60 -7.59 9.73 20.76
C ASP A 60 -8.36 9.42 19.45
N GLU A 61 -7.80 9.77 18.30
CA GLU A 61 -8.42 9.52 16.99
C GLU A 61 -7.61 8.53 16.15
N GLU A 62 -8.30 7.60 15.49
CA GLU A 62 -7.66 6.61 14.61
C GLU A 62 -7.57 7.10 13.17
N ARG A 63 -6.51 6.72 12.47
CA ARG A 63 -6.38 6.83 11.01
C ARG A 63 -6.66 5.48 10.38
N ILE A 64 -7.84 5.32 9.80
CA ILE A 64 -8.27 4.13 9.06
C ILE A 64 -8.27 4.45 7.57
N VAL A 65 -7.53 3.66 6.80
CA VAL A 65 -7.44 3.79 5.35
C VAL A 65 -7.77 2.46 4.67
N LEU A 66 -8.44 2.52 3.52
CA LEU A 66 -8.53 1.39 2.60
C LEU A 66 -7.27 1.39 1.74
N HIS A 67 -6.42 0.37 1.90
CA HIS A 67 -5.20 0.18 1.12
C HIS A 67 -5.48 -0.77 -0.05
N VAL A 68 -5.16 -0.31 -1.26
CA VAL A 68 -5.35 -1.07 -2.50
C VAL A 68 -4.06 -1.00 -3.30
N ASP A 69 -3.45 -2.17 -3.52
CA ASP A 69 -2.37 -2.34 -4.49
C ASP A 69 -2.95 -2.87 -5.80
N PHE A 70 -2.50 -2.31 -6.92
CA PHE A 70 -2.88 -2.75 -8.26
C PHE A 70 -1.67 -2.69 -9.18
N PHE A 71 -1.67 -3.52 -10.24
CA PHE A 71 -0.55 -3.58 -11.16
C PHE A 71 -0.26 -2.22 -11.80
N ASN A 72 1.02 -1.86 -11.86
CA ASN A 72 1.46 -0.67 -12.57
C ASN A 72 1.38 -0.89 -14.08
N THR A 73 0.20 -0.68 -14.66
CA THR A 73 -0.04 -0.85 -16.10
C THR A 73 0.69 0.19 -16.97
N LEU A 74 1.35 1.19 -16.37
CA LEU A 74 2.21 2.13 -17.08
C LEU A 74 3.62 1.55 -17.30
N ALA A 75 4.07 0.67 -16.40
CA ALA A 75 5.40 0.06 -16.43
C ALA A 75 5.39 -1.41 -16.86
N MET A 76 4.23 -2.08 -16.81
CA MET A 76 4.09 -3.51 -17.10
C MET A 76 3.21 -3.77 -18.32
N THR A 77 3.64 -4.72 -19.15
CA THR A 77 2.84 -5.27 -20.26
C THR A 77 1.77 -6.26 -19.74
N PRO A 78 0.70 -6.50 -20.51
CA PRO A 78 -0.31 -7.51 -20.14
C PRO A 78 0.28 -8.91 -19.92
N MET A 79 1.28 -9.31 -20.71
CA MET A 79 1.95 -10.61 -20.58
C MET A 79 2.74 -10.70 -19.26
N GLU A 80 3.45 -9.64 -18.87
CA GLU A 80 4.16 -9.62 -17.58
C GLU A 80 3.18 -9.71 -16.40
N ILE A 81 2.05 -9.02 -16.48
CA ILE A 81 0.98 -9.11 -15.47
C ILE A 81 0.46 -10.56 -15.38
N GLU A 82 0.11 -11.17 -16.51
CA GLU A 82 -0.41 -12.55 -16.57
C GLU A 82 0.58 -13.57 -15.96
N ILE A 83 1.87 -13.45 -16.29
CA ILE A 83 2.92 -14.30 -15.73
C ILE A 83 3.03 -14.12 -14.22
N VAL A 84 2.97 -12.89 -13.73
CA VAL A 84 3.03 -12.60 -12.31
C VAL A 84 1.82 -13.18 -11.59
N GLU A 85 0.61 -12.97 -12.10
CA GLU A 85 -0.62 -13.55 -11.55
C GLU A 85 -0.51 -15.08 -11.46
N TYR A 86 0.00 -15.72 -12.52
CA TYR A 86 0.24 -17.16 -12.53
C TYR A 86 1.23 -17.60 -11.44
N VAL A 87 2.35 -16.88 -11.26
CA VAL A 87 3.34 -17.18 -10.21
C VAL A 87 2.72 -17.03 -8.82
N TYR A 88 1.92 -15.98 -8.58
CA TYR A 88 1.22 -15.80 -7.31
C TYR A 88 0.20 -16.93 -7.07
N GLU A 89 -0.56 -17.34 -8.08
CA GLU A 89 -1.49 -18.45 -7.97
C GLU A 89 -0.76 -19.76 -7.61
N MET A 90 0.37 -20.05 -8.26
CA MET A 90 1.21 -21.21 -7.95
C MET A 90 1.73 -21.16 -6.50
N ARG A 91 2.22 -20.00 -6.06
CA ARG A 91 2.68 -19.79 -4.68
C ARG A 91 1.57 -20.06 -3.68
N GLU A 92 0.36 -19.56 -3.93
CA GLU A 92 -0.78 -19.77 -3.05
C GLU A 92 -1.20 -21.26 -2.99
N LYS A 93 -1.21 -21.96 -4.13
CA LYS A 93 -1.44 -23.42 -4.16
C LYS A 93 -0.39 -24.17 -3.34
N PHE A 94 0.89 -23.80 -3.49
CA PHE A 94 1.99 -24.39 -2.73
C PHE A 94 1.84 -24.15 -1.22
N LEU A 95 1.58 -22.92 -0.80
CA LEU A 95 1.41 -22.58 0.62
C LEU A 95 0.22 -23.30 1.27
N LYS A 96 -0.89 -23.50 0.53
CA LYS A 96 -2.03 -24.29 0.99
C LYS A 96 -1.67 -25.76 1.18
N ALA A 97 -0.96 -26.34 0.21
CA ALA A 97 -0.54 -27.75 0.26
C ALA A 97 0.39 -28.02 1.46
N GLU A 98 1.28 -27.07 1.78
CA GLU A 98 2.20 -27.15 2.92
C GLU A 98 1.53 -26.86 4.28
N ASN A 99 0.21 -26.55 4.30
CA ASN A 99 -0.49 -26.06 5.48
C ASN A 99 0.19 -24.83 6.14
N ARG A 100 0.90 -24.03 5.33
CA ARG A 100 1.62 -22.82 5.74
C ARG A 100 0.83 -21.54 5.46
N TYR A 101 -0.49 -21.67 5.32
CA TYR A 101 -1.37 -20.54 5.10
C TYR A 101 -1.49 -19.70 6.38
N THR A 102 -0.53 -18.82 6.60
CA THR A 102 -0.68 -17.74 7.57
C THR A 102 -1.47 -16.63 6.89
N LYS A 103 -2.67 -16.34 7.42
CA LYS A 103 -3.35 -15.07 7.11
C LYS A 103 -2.37 -13.94 7.44
N ARG A 104 -1.84 -13.26 6.42
CA ARG A 104 -1.28 -11.91 6.63
C ARG A 104 -2.47 -11.04 7.04
N ALA A 105 -2.46 -10.61 8.30
CA ALA A 105 -3.35 -9.58 8.82
C ALA A 105 -2.90 -8.22 8.30
#